data_AF-A0A6I3FRB1-F1
#
_entry.id   AF-A0A6I3FRB1-F1
#
_cell.length_a   1.000
_cell.length_b   1.000
_cell.length_c   1.000
_cell.angle_alpha   90.00
_cell.angle_beta   90.00
_cell.angle_gamma   90.00
#
_symmetry.space_group_name_H-M   'P 1'
#
loop_
_entity.id
_entity.type
_entity.pdbx_description
1 polymer ?
#
loop_
_entity_poly.entity_id
_entity_poly.type
_entity_poly.pdbx_seq_one_letter_code
_entity_poly.pdbx_strand_id
1 'polypeptide(L)'
;MLINTSALKASGPFELPEFTPDIKMWFKILQKKDLYFIDKTLASYRISEQSTSSSVSKSQGAQFVALINEMMKTDSTIIGYINAKIGVIRSHLDSQLRRIITKISSS
;
A
#
# COMPACT_ATOMS: atom_id res chain seq x y z
N MET A 1 1.23 5.86 13.12
CA MET A 1 1.20 7.20 12.50
C MET A 1 0.30 8.09 13.33
N LEU A 2 0.74 9.31 13.66
CA LEU A 2 -0.12 10.32 14.27
C LEU A 2 -0.53 11.30 13.19
N ILE A 3 -1.83 11.63 13.14
CA ILE A 3 -2.41 12.46 12.07
C ILE A 3 -3.19 13.60 12.72
N ASN A 4 -3.00 14.81 12.22
CA ASN A 4 -3.82 15.94 12.62
C ASN A 4 -5.28 15.73 12.16
N THR A 5 -6.24 15.86 13.07
CA THR A 5 -7.67 15.63 12.79
C THR A 5 -8.20 16.46 11.62
N SER A 6 -7.71 17.69 11.43
CA SER A 6 -8.12 18.54 10.31
C SER A 6 -7.66 17.98 8.96
N ALA A 7 -6.44 17.44 8.89
CA ALA A 7 -5.89 16.83 7.68
C ALA A 7 -6.63 15.53 7.32
N LEU A 8 -6.98 14.73 8.34
CA LEU A 8 -7.81 13.53 8.14
C LEU A 8 -9.19 13.90 7.57
N LYS A 9 -9.87 14.90 8.17
CA LYS A 9 -11.18 15.37 7.67
C LYS A 9 -11.11 15.89 6.23
N ALA A 10 -10.07 16.64 5.89
CA ALA A 10 -9.86 17.17 4.55
C ALA A 10 -9.55 16.09 3.49
N SER A 11 -9.14 14.89 3.92
CA SER A 11 -8.84 13.76 3.05
C SER A 11 -10.09 12.93 2.71
N GLY A 12 -11.22 13.20 3.35
CA GLY A 12 -12.46 12.44 3.14
C GLY A 12 -12.44 11.05 3.79
N PRO A 13 -13.44 10.20 3.50
CA PRO A 13 -13.57 8.89 4.13
C PRO A 13 -12.51 7.89 3.63
N PHE A 14 -12.34 6.82 4.41
CA PHE A 14 -11.63 5.62 3.95
C PHE A 14 -12.42 4.99 2.81
N GLU A 15 -11.75 4.82 1.68
CA GLU A 15 -12.31 4.13 0.53
C GLU A 15 -11.97 2.65 0.63
N LEU A 16 -12.91 1.83 0.17
CA LEU A 16 -12.66 0.40 -0.02
C LEU A 16 -11.70 0.25 -1.20
N PRO A 17 -10.55 -0.39 -0.96
CA PRO A 17 -10.39 -1.76 -1.46
C PRO A 17 -9.99 -2.72 -0.33
N GLU A 18 -10.23 -4.02 -0.53
CA GLU A 18 -10.04 -5.08 0.49
C GLU A 18 -8.63 -5.20 1.06
N PHE A 19 -7.60 -4.64 0.42
CA PHE A 19 -6.22 -5.00 0.74
C PHE A 19 -5.30 -3.90 1.30
N THR A 20 -5.56 -2.60 1.10
CA THR A 20 -4.70 -1.51 1.66
C THR A 20 -5.45 -0.18 1.88
N PRO A 21 -6.53 -0.15 2.68
CA PRO A 21 -7.31 1.07 2.90
C PRO A 21 -6.49 2.15 3.61
N ASP A 22 -5.54 1.75 4.45
CA ASP A 22 -4.60 2.58 5.18
C ASP A 22 -3.60 3.28 4.26
N ILE A 23 -2.93 2.54 3.35
CA ILE A 23 -1.95 3.12 2.43
C ILE A 23 -2.61 4.16 1.52
N LYS A 24 -3.81 3.85 1.00
CA LYS A 24 -4.56 4.80 0.17
C LYS A 24 -4.91 6.07 0.95
N MET A 25 -5.33 5.94 2.21
CA MET A 25 -5.59 7.09 3.07
C MET A 25 -4.34 7.94 3.31
N TRP A 26 -3.19 7.31 3.54
CA TRP A 26 -1.93 8.05 3.75
C TRP A 26 -1.56 8.91 2.55
N PHE A 27 -1.77 8.40 1.34
CA PHE A 27 -1.57 9.17 0.12
C PHE A 27 -2.53 10.35 -0.03
N LYS A 28 -3.81 10.17 0.29
CA LYS A 28 -4.79 11.27 0.29
C LYS A 28 -4.40 12.37 1.29
N ILE A 29 -3.88 11.98 2.46
CA ILE A 29 -3.39 12.94 3.47
C ILE A 29 -2.15 13.68 2.96
N LEU A 30 -1.22 12.98 2.31
CA LEU A 30 0.00 13.56 1.72
C LEU A 30 -0.30 14.61 0.65
N GLN A 31 -1.42 14.46 -0.09
CA GLN A 31 -1.88 15.49 -1.03
C GLN A 31 -2.39 16.77 -0.35
N LYS A 32 -2.64 16.73 0.97
CA LYS A 32 -3.17 17.87 1.73
C LYS A 32 -2.12 18.51 2.64
N LYS A 33 -1.21 17.72 3.21
CA LYS A 33 -0.18 18.19 4.13
C LYS A 33 1.08 17.34 4.07
N ASP A 34 2.21 18.00 4.32
CA ASP A 34 3.50 17.35 4.47
C ASP A 34 3.54 16.44 5.70
N LEU A 35 4.40 15.41 5.61
CA LEU A 35 4.72 14.54 6.73
C LEU A 35 6.04 14.96 7.38
N TYR A 36 6.09 14.80 8.69
CA TYR A 36 7.33 14.87 9.46
C TYR A 36 7.77 13.46 9.84
N PHE A 37 9.00 13.11 9.49
CA PHE A 37 9.59 11.82 9.84
C PHE A 37 10.31 11.92 11.19
N ILE A 38 10.03 10.96 12.07
CA ILE A 38 10.73 10.82 13.36
C ILE A 38 11.54 9.54 13.29
N ASP A 39 12.86 9.67 13.38
CA ASP A 39 13.79 8.54 13.38
C ASP A 39 13.90 7.91 14.77
N LYS A 40 12.76 7.39 15.26
CA LYS A 40 12.66 6.66 16.54
C LYS A 40 11.64 5.53 16.40
N THR A 41 11.92 4.40 17.02
CA THR A 41 10.95 3.31 17.14
C THR A 41 9.82 3.73 18.09
N LEU A 42 8.61 3.90 17.56
CA LEU A 42 7.42 4.31 18.32
C LEU A 42 6.34 3.22 18.42
N ALA A 43 6.44 2.17 17.61
CA ALA A 43 5.49 1.07 17.57
C ALA A 43 6.18 -0.24 17.19
N SER A 44 5.65 -1.35 17.70
CA SER A 44 6.06 -2.72 17.35
C SER A 44 4.83 -3.51 16.91
N TYR A 45 4.95 -4.23 15.80
CA TYR A 45 3.90 -5.09 15.28
C TYR A 45 4.33 -6.54 15.36
N ARG A 46 3.41 -7.43 15.79
CA ARG A 46 3.65 -8.87 15.74
C ARG A 46 3.33 -9.37 14.34
N ILE A 47 4.32 -9.98 13.69
CA ILE A 47 4.13 -10.66 12.41
C ILE A 47 3.93 -12.15 12.71
N SER A 48 2.85 -12.74 12.19
CA SER A 48 2.65 -14.19 12.21
C SER A 48 2.54 -14.70 10.79
N GLU A 49 3.26 -15.77 10.49
CA GLU A 49 3.21 -16.44 9.18
C GLU A 49 1.82 -17.03 8.89
N GLN A 50 1.07 -17.40 9.95
CA GLN A 50 -0.29 -17.91 9.83
C GLN A 50 -1.35 -16.83 9.59
N SER A 51 -1.01 -15.55 9.72
CA SER A 51 -1.94 -14.42 9.50
C SER A 51 -2.12 -14.06 8.02
N THR A 52 -1.50 -14.82 7.11
CA THR A 52 -1.60 -14.58 5.68
C THR A 52 -2.84 -15.27 5.13
N SER A 53 -3.91 -14.52 4.87
CA SER A 53 -5.06 -15.08 4.17
C SER A 53 -4.70 -15.38 2.71
N SER A 54 -5.04 -16.57 2.23
CA SER A 54 -4.79 -16.99 0.85
C SER A 54 -5.60 -16.17 -0.18
N SER A 55 -6.74 -15.60 0.22
CA SER A 55 -7.53 -14.68 -0.62
C SER A 55 -6.81 -13.34 -0.81
N VAL A 56 -6.25 -12.82 0.28
CA VAL A 56 -5.40 -11.64 0.35
C VAL A 56 -4.17 -11.76 -0.58
N SER A 57 -3.46 -12.89 -0.52
CA SER A 57 -2.26 -13.12 -1.34
C SER A 57 -2.54 -13.12 -2.85
N LYS A 58 -3.75 -13.49 -3.26
CA LYS A 58 -4.15 -13.55 -4.68
C LYS A 58 -4.51 -12.17 -5.25
N SER A 59 -5.10 -11.29 -4.44
CA SER A 59 -5.63 -9.99 -4.90
C SER A 59 -4.67 -8.82 -4.61
N GLN A 60 -3.74 -8.96 -3.67
CA GLN A 60 -2.79 -7.92 -3.25
C GLN A 60 -2.03 -7.27 -4.42
N GLY A 61 -1.43 -8.06 -5.30
CA GLY A 61 -0.60 -7.52 -6.40
C GLY A 61 -1.41 -6.65 -7.37
N ALA A 62 -2.59 -7.12 -7.76
CA ALA A 62 -3.49 -6.39 -8.66
C ALA A 62 -4.03 -5.10 -8.02
N GLN A 63 -4.40 -5.16 -6.73
CA GLN A 63 -4.87 -3.99 -5.99
C GLN A 63 -3.77 -2.93 -5.81
N PHE A 64 -2.53 -3.35 -5.57
CA PHE A 64 -1.40 -2.42 -5.47
C PHE A 64 -1.07 -1.74 -6.81
N VAL A 65 -1.18 -2.47 -7.92
CA VAL A 65 -1.04 -1.90 -9.27
C VAL A 65 -2.14 -0.87 -9.55
N ALA A 66 -3.38 -1.16 -9.17
CA ALA A 66 -4.50 -0.23 -9.30
C ALA A 66 -4.25 1.07 -8.51
N LEU A 67 -3.74 0.96 -7.29
CA LEU A 67 -3.36 2.11 -6.46
C LEU A 67 -2.28 2.97 -7.13
N ILE A 68 -1.19 2.37 -7.63
CA ILE A 68 -0.14 3.12 -8.34
C ILE A 68 -0.73 3.87 -9.56
N ASN A 69 -1.56 3.20 -10.35
CA ASN A 69 -2.17 3.78 -11.54
C ASN A 69 -3.12 4.93 -11.21
N GLU A 70 -3.91 4.82 -10.13
CA GLU A 70 -4.77 5.89 -9.63
C GLU A 70 -3.93 7.10 -9.23
N MET A 71 -2.87 6.88 -8.46
CA MET A 71 -1.99 7.94 -7.98
C MET A 71 -1.27 8.69 -9.11
N MET A 72 -0.79 7.97 -10.13
CA MET A 72 -0.17 8.57 -11.30
C MET A 72 -1.10 9.49 -12.10
N LYS A 73 -2.42 9.27 -12.01
CA LYS A 73 -3.42 10.15 -12.63
C LYS A 73 -3.68 11.41 -11.81
N THR A 74 -3.58 11.33 -10.48
CA THR A 74 -3.86 12.45 -9.59
C THR A 74 -2.68 13.39 -9.45
N ASP A 75 -1.45 12.86 -9.35
CA ASP A 75 -0.24 13.68 -9.30
C ASP A 75 1.02 12.86 -9.67
N SER A 76 1.57 13.13 -10.86
CA SER A 76 2.78 12.45 -11.34
C SER A 76 4.07 12.95 -10.68
N THR A 77 4.03 14.08 -9.98
CA THR A 77 5.21 14.65 -9.28
C THR A 77 5.54 13.89 -8.01
N ILE A 78 4.54 13.31 -7.33
CA ILE A 78 4.71 12.58 -6.08
C ILE A 78 5.41 11.23 -6.30
N ILE A 79 5.05 10.49 -7.35
CA ILE A 79 5.59 9.15 -7.57
C ILE A 79 6.75 9.16 -8.58
N GLY A 80 6.76 10.05 -9.57
CA GLY A 80 7.76 10.01 -10.64
C GLY A 80 7.56 8.79 -11.56
N TYR A 81 7.55 9.03 -12.88
CA TYR A 81 7.19 8.02 -13.89
C TYR A 81 8.04 6.74 -13.83
N ILE A 82 9.35 6.87 -13.56
CA ILE A 82 10.28 5.72 -13.51
C ILE A 82 9.99 4.84 -12.29
N ASN A 83 9.76 5.44 -11.12
CA ASN A 83 9.45 4.68 -9.91
C ASN A 83 8.10 3.98 -10.01
N ALA A 84 7.11 4.60 -10.66
CA ALA A 84 5.81 3.97 -10.93
C ALA A 84 5.97 2.69 -11.76
N LYS A 85 6.76 2.74 -12.85
CA LYS A 85 7.06 1.55 -13.67
C LYS A 85 7.77 0.45 -12.88
N ILE A 86 8.77 0.81 -12.07
CA ILE A 86 9.48 -0.14 -11.21
C ILE A 86 8.51 -0.77 -10.20
N GLY A 87 7.61 0.03 -9.61
CA GLY A 87 6.60 -0.45 -8.67
C GLY A 87 5.63 -1.45 -9.29
N VAL A 88 5.15 -1.20 -10.51
CA VAL A 88 4.27 -2.12 -11.25
C VAL A 88 4.98 -3.45 -11.53
N ILE A 89 6.23 -3.41 -12.01
CA ILE A 89 7.03 -4.61 -12.29
C ILE A 89 7.27 -5.41 -11.01
N ARG A 90 7.70 -4.75 -9.92
CA ARG A 90 7.90 -5.41 -8.62
C ARG A 90 6.63 -6.06 -8.10
N SER A 91 5.49 -5.39 -8.20
CA SER A 91 4.20 -5.97 -7.76
C SER A 91 3.85 -7.26 -8.52
N HIS A 92 4.11 -7.29 -9.83
CA HIS A 92 3.88 -8.50 -10.64
C HIS A 92 4.83 -9.64 -10.24
N LEU A 93 6.12 -9.34 -10.06
CA LEU A 93 7.12 -10.34 -9.64
C LEU A 93 6.80 -10.90 -8.25
N ASP A 94 6.49 -10.04 -7.30
CA ASP A 94 6.10 -10.43 -5.93
C ASP A 94 4.85 -11.30 -5.91
N SER A 95 3.85 -10.98 -6.74
CA SER A 95 2.63 -11.78 -6.85
C SER A 95 2.93 -13.20 -7.39
N GLN A 96 3.80 -13.31 -8.40
CA GLN A 96 4.19 -14.60 -8.96
C GLN A 96 5.03 -15.43 -7.97
N LEU A 97 6.01 -14.81 -7.32
CA LEU A 97 6.82 -15.45 -6.28
C LEU A 97 5.96 -15.97 -5.13
N ARG A 98 5.01 -15.16 -4.63
CA ARG A 98 4.07 -15.59 -3.59
C ARG A 98 3.18 -16.73 -4.05
N ARG A 99 2.69 -16.73 -5.29
CA ARG A 99 1.93 -17.87 -5.85
C ARG A 99 2.71 -19.18 -5.82
N ILE A 100 4.00 -19.13 -6.16
CA ILE A 100 4.89 -20.29 -6.12
C ILE A 100 5.09 -20.76 -4.68
N ILE A 101 5.42 -19.84 -3.76
CA ILE A 101 5.63 -20.16 -2.33
C ILE A 101 4.36 -20.74 -1.70
N THR A 102 3.19 -20.14 -1.94
CA THR A 102 1.91 -20.67 -1.42
C THR A 102 1.62 -22.06 -1.98
N LYS A 103 1.92 -22.32 -3.25
CA LYS A 103 1.74 -23.66 -3.85
C LYS A 103 2.64 -24.70 -3.19
N ILE A 104 3.91 -24.37 -2.97
CA ILE A 104 4.89 -25.24 -2.29
C ILE A 104 4.50 -25.48 -0.83
N SER A 105 4.09 -24.44 -0.10
CA SER A 105 3.70 -24.56 1.31
C SER A 105 2.37 -25.30 1.54
N SER A 106 1.58 -25.51 0.49
CA SER A 106 0.31 -26.25 0.53
C SER A 106 0.41 -27.69 0.01
N SER A 107 1.60 -28.11 -0.44
CA SER A 107 1.93 -29.48 -0.87
C SER A 107 2.71 -30.20 0.23
#